data_AF-A0A117I9L0-F1
#
_entry.id   AF-A0A117I9L0-F1
#
_cell.length_a   1.000
_cell.length_b   1.000
_cell.length_c   1.000
_cell.angle_alpha   90.00
_cell.angle_beta   90.00
_cell.angle_gamma   90.00
#
_symmetry.space_group_name_H-M   'P 1'
#
loop_
_entity.id
_entity.type
_entity.pdbx_description
1 polymer ?
#
loop_
_entity_poly.entity_id
_entity_poly.type
_entity_poly.pdbx_seq_one_letter_code
_entity_poly.pdbx_strand_id
1 'polypeptide(L)' 'MDIVRLVLDPTAGAAARQQRSGADPQLRADCLLYVKLWLITHAKRSLSRIRNIPEGQAMALDDIELTAELLLASVQP' A
#
# COMPACT_ATOMS: atom_id res chain seq x y z
N MET A 1 -6.25 6.97 8.26
CA MET A 1 -5.55 5.67 8.34
C MET A 1 -4.79 5.50 7.02
N ASP A 2 -3.47 5.45 7.06
CA ASP A 2 -2.62 5.31 5.87
C ASP A 2 -2.60 3.84 5.42
N ILE A 3 -2.81 3.59 4.12
CA ILE A 3 -2.81 2.23 3.57
C ILE A 3 -1.45 1.53 3.80
N VAL A 4 -0.36 2.30 3.80
CA VAL A 4 0.99 1.77 4.07
C VAL A 4 1.06 1.16 5.46
N ARG A 5 0.59 1.89 6.48
CA ARG A 5 0.55 1.39 7.86
C ARG A 5 -0.34 0.17 8.01
N LEU A 6 -1.52 0.16 7.39
CA LEU A 6 -2.43 -1.00 7.48
C LEU A 6 -1.80 -2.26 6.86
N VAL A 7 -1.14 -2.12 5.71
CA VAL A 7 -0.54 -3.25 4.99
C VAL A 7 0.66 -3.82 5.73
N LEU A 8 1.45 -2.96 6.39
CA LEU A 8 2.61 -3.34 7.19
C LEU A 8 2.26 -3.73 8.63
N ASP A 9 0.99 -3.59 9.04
CA ASP A 9 0.56 -3.94 10.39
C ASP A 9 0.74 -5.44 10.65
N PRO A 10 1.46 -5.85 11.71
CA PRO A 10 1.74 -7.25 12.00
C PRO A 10 0.50 -8.05 12.41
N THR A 11 -0.57 -7.38 12.84
CA THR A 11 -1.81 -8.00 13.32
C THR A 11 -2.88 -7.99 12.22
N ALA A 12 -3.09 -6.85 11.57
CA ALA A 12 -4.17 -6.61 10.63
C ALA A 12 -3.75 -6.74 9.16
N GLY A 13 -2.45 -6.66 8.84
CA GLY A 13 -1.97 -6.58 7.47
C GLY A 13 -2.28 -7.82 6.64
N ALA A 14 -2.17 -9.01 7.23
CA ALA A 14 -2.51 -10.26 6.53
C ALA A 14 -4.00 -10.32 6.16
N ALA A 15 -4.88 -9.97 7.10
CA ALA A 15 -6.33 -9.93 6.87
C ALA A 15 -6.72 -8.88 5.81
N ALA A 16 -6.11 -7.69 5.86
CA ALA A 16 -6.35 -6.63 4.88
C ALA A 16 -5.95 -7.05 3.45
N ARG A 17 -4.84 -7.80 3.30
CA ARG A 17 -4.42 -8.35 2.01
C ARG A 17 -5.35 -9.47 1.52
N GLN A 18 -5.79 -10.37 2.40
CA GLN A 18 -6.74 -11.44 2.05
C GLN A 18 -8.11 -10.90 1.63
N GLN A 19 -8.60 -9.85 2.26
CA GLN A 19 -9.87 -9.23 1.86
C GLN A 19 -9.81 -8.64 0.44
N ARG A 20 -8.62 -8.24 -0.03
CA ARG A 20 -8.43 -7.73 -1.40
C ARG A 20 -8.38 -8.81 -2.45
N SER A 21 -7.85 -10.00 -2.14
CA SER A 21 -7.85 -11.10 -3.11
C SER A 21 -9.27 -11.57 -3.44
N GLY A 22 -10.20 -11.43 -2.50
CA GLY A 22 -11.63 -11.71 -2.69
C GLY A 22 -12.45 -10.54 -3.24
N ALA A 23 -11.84 -9.40 -3.57
CA ALA A 23 -12.55 -8.21 -4.03
C ALA A 23 -13.00 -8.33 -5.50
N ASP A 24 -14.04 -7.59 -5.84
CA ASP A 24 -14.56 -7.46 -7.20
C ASP A 24 -13.45 -7.09 -8.22
N PRO A 25 -13.50 -7.59 -9.48
CA PRO A 25 -12.49 -7.28 -10.50
C PRO A 25 -12.23 -5.78 -10.69
N GLN A 26 -13.25 -4.92 -10.60
CA GLN A 26 -13.07 -3.47 -10.73
C GLN A 26 -12.25 -2.91 -9.55
N LEU A 27 -12.55 -3.34 -8.33
CA LEU A 27 -11.80 -2.94 -7.13
C LEU A 27 -10.34 -3.38 -7.20
N ARG A 28 -10.07 -4.58 -7.75
CA ARG A 28 -8.70 -5.05 -8.00
C ARG A 28 -7.98 -4.16 -9.02
N ALA A 29 -8.64 -3.79 -10.11
CA ALA A 29 -8.09 -2.90 -11.13
C ALA A 29 -7.77 -1.50 -10.55
N ASP A 30 -8.65 -0.95 -9.74
CA ASP A 30 -8.45 0.35 -9.07
C ASP A 30 -7.30 0.28 -8.07
N CYS A 31 -7.18 -0.80 -7.31
CA CYS A 31 -6.04 -1.04 -6.41
C CYS A 31 -4.72 -1.12 -7.20
N LEU A 32 -4.70 -1.84 -8.32
CA LEU A 32 -3.53 -1.91 -9.20
C LEU A 32 -3.12 -0.54 -9.72
N LEU A 33 -4.09 0.27 -10.15
CA LEU A 33 -3.85 1.63 -10.62
C LEU A 33 -3.28 2.51 -9.50
N TYR A 34 -3.85 2.43 -8.30
CA TYR A 34 -3.37 3.16 -7.13
C TYR A 34 -1.91 2.81 -6.81
N VAL A 35 -1.57 1.52 -6.73
CA VAL A 35 -0.21 1.06 -6.40
C VAL A 35 0.79 1.56 -7.44
N LYS A 36 0.49 1.39 -8.74
CA LYS A 36 1.35 1.82 -9.84
C LYS A 36 1.60 3.33 -9.83
N LEU A 37 0.56 4.13 -9.58
CA LEU A 37 0.68 5.58 -9.62
C LEU A 37 1.38 6.12 -8.37
N TRP A 38 0.94 5.72 -7.18
CA TRP A 38 1.33 6.38 -5.94
C TRP A 38 2.49 5.72 -5.21
N LEU A 39 2.59 4.39 -5.26
CA LEU A 39 3.63 3.66 -4.52
C LEU A 39 4.83 3.30 -5.40
N ILE A 40 4.68 3.35 -6.73
CA ILE A 40 5.78 3.09 -7.68
C ILE A 40 6.18 4.39 -8.37
N THR A 41 5.35 4.91 -9.28
CA THR A 41 5.69 6.10 -10.12
C THR A 41 5.97 7.34 -9.28
N HIS A 42 5.21 7.54 -8.21
CA HIS A 42 5.34 8.71 -7.34
C HIS A 42 5.84 8.38 -5.93
N ALA A 43 6.52 7.25 -5.73
CA ALA A 43 6.96 6.74 -4.42
C ALA A 43 7.60 7.82 -3.52
N LYS A 44 8.59 8.56 -4.03
CA LYS A 44 9.28 9.63 -3.29
C LYS A 44 8.36 10.79 -2.90
N ARG A 45 7.43 11.17 -3.79
CA ARG A 45 6.46 12.24 -3.54
C ARG A 45 5.42 11.79 -2.51
N SER A 46 4.96 10.55 -2.62
CA SER A 46 4.05 9.93 -1.63
C SER A 46 4.72 9.83 -0.27
N LEU A 47 5.96 9.37 -0.19
CA LEU A 47 6.74 9.33 1.05
C LEU A 47 6.90 10.72 1.67
N SER A 48 7.23 11.73 0.87
CA SER A 48 7.31 13.11 1.36
C SER A 48 5.99 13.59 1.97
N ARG A 49 4.85 13.25 1.36
CA ARG A 49 3.52 13.59 1.90
C ARG A 49 3.21 12.82 3.18
N ILE A 50 3.58 11.55 3.25
CA ILE A 50 3.33 10.71 4.42
C ILE A 50 4.20 11.14 5.60
N ARG A 51 5.44 11.55 5.37
CA ARG A 51 6.31 12.10 6.42
C ARG A 51 5.85 13.45 6.98
N ASN A 52 4.92 14.14 6.30
CA ASN A 52 4.34 15.40 6.79
C ASN A 52 3.24 15.18 7.83
N ILE A 53 2.85 13.94 8.13
CA ILE A 53 1.95 13.62 9.26
C ILE A 53 2.75 12.94 10.39
N PRO A 54 2.41 13.17 11.68
CA PRO A 54 3.14 12.61 12.81
C PRO A 54 3.34 11.09 12.72
N GLU A 55 2.31 10.39 12.28
CA GLU A 55 2.28 8.93 12.17
C GLU A 55 3.19 8.36 11.08
N GLY A 56 3.63 9.18 10.12
CA GLY A 56 4.43 8.76 8.96
C GLY A 56 5.89 9.23 9.03
N GLN A 57 6.30 9.95 10.07
CA GLN A 57 7.65 10.52 10.16
C GLN A 57 8.76 9.46 10.12
N ALA A 58 8.54 8.31 10.73
CA ALA A 58 9.52 7.22 10.80
C ALA A 58 9.60 6.37 9.51
N MET A 59 8.70 6.60 8.55
CA MET A 59 8.57 5.74 7.39
C MET A 59 9.73 5.94 6.41
N ALA A 60 10.24 4.85 5.85
CA ALA A 60 11.31 4.80 4.87
C ALA A 60 10.76 4.59 3.45
N LEU A 61 11.65 4.71 2.45
CA LEU A 61 11.30 4.38 1.08
C LEU A 61 11.03 2.88 0.93
N ASP A 62 11.83 2.06 1.60
CA ASP A 62 11.68 0.60 1.63
C ASP A 62 10.30 0.16 2.14
N ASP A 63 9.69 0.91 3.07
CA ASP A 63 8.32 0.64 3.54
C ASP A 63 7.28 0.86 2.43
N ILE A 64 7.49 1.86 1.57
CA ILE A 64 6.63 2.14 0.41
C ILE A 64 6.78 1.03 -0.62
N GLU A 65 8.02 0.62 -0.89
CA GLU A 65 8.36 -0.43 -1.85
C GLU A 65 7.78 -1.77 -1.40
N LEU A 66 8.00 -2.16 -0.14
CA LEU A 66 7.43 -3.36 0.47
C LEU A 66 5.90 -3.33 0.42
N THR A 67 5.29 -2.19 0.70
CA THR A 67 3.83 -2.05 0.60
C THR A 67 3.35 -2.26 -0.84
N ALA A 68 4.05 -1.70 -1.83
CA ALA A 68 3.70 -1.90 -3.23
C ALA A 68 3.77 -3.39 -3.61
N GLU A 69 4.84 -4.08 -3.24
CA GLU A 69 5.02 -5.52 -3.48
C GLU A 69 3.89 -6.35 -2.86
N LEU A 70 3.61 -6.11 -1.57
CA LEU A 70 2.57 -6.83 -0.83
C LEU A 70 1.17 -6.59 -1.43
N LEU A 71 0.91 -5.37 -1.90
CA LEU A 71 -0.35 -5.04 -2.53
C LEU A 71 -0.49 -5.65 -3.92
N LEU A 72 0.55 -5.62 -4.74
CA LEU A 72 0.55 -6.28 -6.05
C LEU A 72 0.31 -7.79 -5.90
N ALA A 73 0.99 -8.44 -4.96
CA ALA A 73 0.79 -9.86 -4.67
C ALA A 73 -0.65 -10.17 -4.23
N SER A 74 -1.33 -9.26 -3.53
CA SER A 74 -2.71 -9.45 -3.06
C SER A 74 -3.78 -9.31 -4.14
N VAL A 75 -3.44 -8.76 -5.30
CA VAL A 75 -4.37 -8.51 -6.41
C VAL A 75 -3.97 -9.22 -7.70
N GLN A 76 -2.88 -10.00 -7.70
CA GLN A 76 -2.58 -10.94 -8.78
C GLN A 76 -3.52 -12.15 -8.69
N PRO A 77 -3.94 -12.72 -9.84
CA PRO A 77 -4.82 -13.88 -9.89
C PRO A 77 -4.16 -15.13 -9.31
#